data_AF-A0A401LBQ6-F1
#
_entry.id   AF-A0A401LBQ6-F1
#
_cell.length_a   1.000
_cell.length_b   1.000
_cell.length_c   1.000
_cell.angle_alpha   90.00
_cell.angle_beta   90.00
_cell.angle_gamma   90.00
#
_symmetry.space_group_name_H-M   'P 1'
#
loop_
_entity.id
_entity.type
_entity.pdbx_description
1 polymer ?
#
loop_
_entity_poly.entity_id
_entity_poly.type
_entity_poly.pdbx_seq_one_letter_code
_entity_poly.pdbx_strand_id
1 'polypeptide(L)'
;MIKQTNSVQAKHAPLLGLFLNGYENMRQKMDAPCRRPLLEIAPLVFGKWYYAALAQETILSPANLFALDLQRDSDAKIEYAYIMNTKAAEEQSDLEFTSEYHFSLMTYSTQKHPLVADLQALIGYCTPDRATDENGMLLEEEKKEILAQLSLRAEFYLEYLTRLAWLHGLLTPMPSIHTQRVQPASECDAFFAQPTADILFQLGESACTLASERFIEAMDLEDGIAPPDFFYHLLESNQEVDRIFIDFYKRVDVDIEEIWRTPPEKLNAEERSIVSSFLFTGIMLDKWFLTPMSVFFRFIRPIAFTPMQFYPLVNTLASLILMEHNVGAELFTPPTYYSLTALGKELFADPDIIDVDKQQMPQTMPYEQLQAAVLQEAEAQEQELLFLTEVVPDVLSLKISQSGDADLWKIIEVGQDMDVNVLCRDLCGAFALEDMADYLLSVPDRNGFPLEYSANGSKRSLNKANGKMLQELPLSVGTTLLLYPTHSRAAYLRLEILEKGKGNPYLMYPRVTEQSPKMIELEKMDELF
;
A
#
# COMPACT_ATOMS: atom_id res chain seq x y z
N MET A 1 13.64 -30.85 -14.81
CA MET A 1 12.85 -29.75 -14.22
C MET A 1 13.14 -29.55 -12.74
N ILE A 2 12.77 -30.43 -11.79
CA ILE A 2 12.94 -30.19 -10.33
C ILE A 2 14.39 -29.81 -9.91
N LYS A 3 15.42 -30.48 -10.45
CA LYS A 3 16.84 -30.13 -10.16
C LYS A 3 17.29 -28.77 -10.74
N GLN A 4 16.70 -28.34 -11.86
CA GLN A 4 17.01 -27.04 -12.49
C GLN A 4 16.32 -25.89 -11.75
N THR A 5 15.05 -26.07 -11.36
CA THR A 5 14.30 -25.08 -10.57
C THR A 5 14.98 -24.80 -9.23
N ASN A 6 15.47 -25.85 -8.54
CA ASN A 6 16.21 -25.68 -7.28
C ASN A 6 17.55 -24.95 -7.46
N SER A 7 18.24 -25.15 -8.60
CA SER A 7 19.51 -24.46 -8.89
C SER A 7 19.34 -22.98 -9.22
N VAL A 8 18.26 -22.63 -9.93
CA VAL A 8 17.90 -21.24 -10.26
C VAL A 8 17.45 -20.50 -9.01
N GLN A 9 16.59 -21.11 -8.20
CA GLN A 9 16.18 -20.51 -6.93
C GLN A 9 17.36 -20.30 -5.98
N ALA A 10 18.32 -21.24 -5.90
CA ALA A 10 19.52 -21.05 -5.10
C ALA A 10 20.37 -19.87 -5.57
N LYS A 11 20.45 -19.63 -6.89
CA LYS A 11 21.14 -18.48 -7.48
C LYS A 11 20.43 -17.14 -7.19
N HIS A 12 19.10 -17.13 -7.20
CA HIS A 12 18.29 -15.95 -6.95
C HIS A 12 18.07 -15.65 -5.45
N ALA A 13 18.28 -16.64 -4.58
CA ALA A 13 18.05 -16.54 -3.14
C ALA A 13 18.71 -15.33 -2.46
N PRO A 14 19.96 -14.94 -2.77
CA PRO A 14 20.55 -13.74 -2.17
C PRO A 14 19.77 -12.46 -2.47
N LEU A 15 19.22 -12.32 -3.69
CA LEU A 15 18.45 -11.15 -4.08
C LEU A 15 17.07 -11.14 -3.41
N LEU A 16 16.40 -12.30 -3.35
CA LEU A 16 15.14 -12.46 -2.61
C LEU A 16 15.33 -12.21 -1.10
N GLY A 17 16.50 -12.54 -0.56
CA GLY A 17 16.86 -12.31 0.83
C GLY A 17 16.88 -10.82 1.22
N LEU A 18 17.11 -9.91 0.28
CA LEU A 18 17.06 -8.46 0.54
C LEU A 18 15.68 -8.01 1.04
N PHE A 19 14.60 -8.57 0.47
CA PHE A 19 13.25 -8.27 0.94
C PHE A 19 13.05 -8.70 2.38
N LEU A 20 13.50 -9.92 2.74
CA LEU A 20 13.35 -10.42 4.12
C LEU A 20 14.22 -9.62 5.10
N ASN A 21 15.46 -9.29 4.72
CA ASN A 21 16.35 -8.50 5.58
C ASN A 21 15.79 -7.10 5.84
N GLY A 22 15.05 -6.52 4.90
CA GLY A 22 14.35 -5.25 5.07
C GLY A 22 13.00 -5.39 5.79
N TYR A 23 12.02 -6.02 5.13
CA TYR A 23 10.63 -6.09 5.59
C TYR A 23 10.44 -6.91 6.87
N GLU A 24 10.96 -8.15 6.90
CA GLU A 24 10.74 -9.04 8.04
C GLU A 24 11.47 -8.55 9.29
N ASN A 25 12.70 -8.05 9.13
CA ASN A 25 13.44 -7.44 10.24
C ASN A 25 12.64 -6.30 10.87
N MET A 26 12.10 -5.38 10.06
CA MET A 26 11.28 -4.29 10.55
C MET A 26 9.96 -4.76 11.18
N ARG A 27 9.25 -5.70 10.54
CA ARG A 27 7.98 -6.25 11.04
C ARG A 27 8.14 -6.83 12.45
N GLN A 28 9.23 -7.56 12.72
CA GLN A 28 9.50 -8.13 14.05
C GLN A 28 9.69 -7.07 15.14
N LYS A 29 10.07 -5.84 14.78
CA LYS A 29 10.23 -4.71 15.71
C LYS A 29 8.93 -3.97 16.00
N MET A 30 7.87 -4.23 15.23
CA MET A 30 6.55 -3.62 15.42
C MET A 30 5.82 -4.21 16.62
N ASP A 31 4.77 -3.52 17.07
CA ASP A 31 3.90 -3.95 18.16
C ASP A 31 3.17 -5.25 17.82
N ALA A 32 2.88 -6.05 18.84
CA ALA A 32 2.24 -7.36 18.67
C ALA A 32 0.95 -7.34 17.81
N PRO A 33 0.04 -6.35 17.96
CA PRO A 33 -1.17 -6.28 17.12
C PRO A 33 -0.89 -6.09 15.63
N CYS A 34 0.24 -5.46 15.27
CA CYS A 34 0.60 -5.18 13.87
C CYS A 34 1.23 -6.37 13.16
N ARG A 35 1.91 -7.28 13.88
CA ARG A 35 2.79 -8.28 13.27
C ARG A 35 2.06 -9.26 12.35
N ARG A 36 0.84 -9.68 12.71
CA ARG A 36 0.03 -10.60 11.90
C ARG A 36 -0.58 -9.88 10.68
N PRO A 37 -1.28 -8.74 10.81
CA PRO A 37 -1.78 -8.02 9.64
C PRO A 37 -0.67 -7.62 8.65
N LEU A 38 0.51 -7.21 9.14
CA LEU A 38 1.67 -6.97 8.29
C LEU A 38 2.15 -8.23 7.54
N LEU A 39 2.02 -9.42 8.16
CA LEU A 39 2.35 -10.67 7.49
C LEU A 39 1.32 -11.01 6.41
N GLU A 40 0.04 -10.71 6.63
CA GLU A 40 -1.07 -10.96 5.69
C GLU A 40 -0.95 -10.11 4.41
N ILE A 41 -0.50 -8.86 4.52
CA ILE A 41 -0.29 -7.97 3.37
C ILE A 41 1.09 -8.12 2.70
N ALA A 42 2.00 -8.89 3.31
CA ALA A 42 3.37 -9.04 2.84
C ALA A 42 3.49 -9.47 1.36
N PRO A 43 2.62 -10.35 0.80
CA PRO A 43 2.63 -10.69 -0.63
C PRO A 43 2.47 -9.48 -1.56
N LEU A 44 1.64 -8.50 -1.19
CA LEU A 44 1.45 -7.27 -1.97
C LEU A 44 2.64 -6.31 -1.81
N VAL A 45 3.16 -6.18 -0.59
CA VAL A 45 4.39 -5.40 -0.34
C VAL A 45 5.57 -5.97 -1.14
N PHE A 46 5.68 -7.30 -1.20
CA PHE A 46 6.65 -7.97 -2.06
C PHE A 46 6.43 -7.65 -3.54
N GLY A 47 5.18 -7.66 -4.02
CA GLY A 47 4.83 -7.26 -5.39
C GLY A 47 5.32 -5.84 -5.72
N LYS A 48 5.12 -4.89 -4.81
CA LYS A 48 5.63 -3.51 -4.93
C LYS A 48 7.16 -3.47 -4.94
N TRP A 49 7.82 -4.17 -4.01
CA TRP A 49 9.29 -4.24 -3.93
C TRP A 49 9.91 -4.90 -5.17
N TYR A 50 9.26 -5.91 -5.72
CA TYR A 50 9.71 -6.66 -6.89
C TYR A 50 9.94 -5.78 -8.12
N TYR A 51 9.22 -4.65 -8.20
CA TYR A 51 9.31 -3.67 -9.26
C TYR A 51 9.99 -2.35 -8.83
N ALA A 52 10.42 -2.24 -7.58
CA ALA A 52 11.20 -1.10 -7.12
C ALA A 52 12.67 -1.26 -7.54
N ALA A 53 13.33 -0.14 -7.86
CA ALA A 53 14.76 -0.12 -8.09
C ALA A 53 15.52 -0.50 -6.81
N LEU A 54 16.61 -1.23 -6.93
CA LEU A 54 17.47 -1.59 -5.79
C LEU A 54 18.55 -0.53 -5.54
N ALA A 55 18.77 0.36 -6.50
CA ALA A 55 19.60 1.54 -6.41
C ALA A 55 18.88 2.74 -7.03
N GLN A 56 19.01 3.92 -6.43
CA GLN A 56 18.32 5.14 -6.87
C GLN A 56 18.60 5.48 -8.34
N GLU A 57 17.56 5.90 -9.06
CA GLU A 57 17.63 6.35 -10.45
C GLU A 57 18.17 5.27 -11.42
N THR A 58 17.85 4.00 -11.14
CA THR A 58 18.26 2.88 -11.98
C THR A 58 17.08 1.99 -12.40
N ILE A 59 17.28 1.21 -13.47
CA ILE A 59 16.37 0.15 -13.90
C ILE A 59 16.62 -1.19 -13.17
N LEU A 60 17.50 -1.22 -12.18
CA LEU A 60 17.93 -2.42 -11.47
C LEU A 60 16.89 -2.85 -10.44
N SER A 61 15.74 -3.37 -10.90
CA SER A 61 14.74 -4.01 -10.04
C SER A 61 14.95 -5.52 -9.94
N PRO A 62 14.40 -6.19 -8.91
CA PRO A 62 14.35 -7.65 -8.86
C PRO A 62 13.76 -8.25 -10.14
N ALA A 63 12.65 -7.70 -10.63
CA ALA A 63 12.01 -8.13 -11.88
C ALA A 63 12.97 -8.11 -13.08
N ASN A 64 13.66 -6.98 -13.30
CA ASN A 64 14.57 -6.82 -14.44
C ASN A 64 15.82 -7.70 -14.32
N LEU A 65 16.34 -7.90 -13.11
CA LEU A 65 17.49 -8.79 -12.88
C LEU A 65 17.15 -10.25 -13.12
N PHE A 66 16.01 -10.73 -12.61
CA PHE A 66 15.57 -12.10 -12.85
C PHE A 66 15.22 -12.33 -14.32
N ALA A 67 14.58 -11.36 -14.98
CA ALA A 67 14.33 -11.42 -16.40
C ALA A 67 15.64 -11.52 -17.20
N LEU A 68 16.67 -10.73 -16.86
CA LEU A 68 17.99 -10.79 -17.49
C LEU A 68 18.65 -12.16 -17.37
N ASP A 69 18.40 -12.93 -16.31
CA ASP A 69 18.95 -14.29 -16.16
C ASP A 69 18.10 -15.35 -16.87
N LEU A 70 16.78 -15.23 -16.76
CA LEU A 70 15.82 -16.25 -17.21
C LEU A 70 15.43 -16.13 -18.69
N GLN A 71 15.55 -14.93 -19.28
CA GLN A 71 15.14 -14.65 -20.66
C GLN A 71 16.32 -14.60 -21.64
N ARG A 72 17.50 -15.12 -21.25
CA ARG A 72 18.72 -15.11 -22.10
C ARG A 72 18.60 -15.93 -23.39
N ASP A 73 17.66 -16.87 -23.46
CA ASP A 73 17.64 -17.91 -24.50
C ASP A 73 16.26 -18.21 -25.13
N SER A 74 15.21 -17.39 -24.95
CA SER A 74 13.86 -17.80 -25.37
C SER A 74 13.22 -16.96 -26.48
N ASP A 75 13.06 -17.59 -27.64
CA ASP A 75 11.97 -17.36 -28.62
C ASP A 75 10.56 -17.59 -28.02
N ALA A 76 10.47 -18.00 -26.74
CA ALA A 76 9.24 -18.33 -26.09
C ALA A 76 8.60 -17.08 -25.46
N LYS A 77 7.34 -16.83 -25.84
CA LYS A 77 6.41 -15.85 -25.27
C LYS A 77 6.00 -16.24 -23.83
N ILE A 78 7.00 -16.36 -22.95
CA ILE A 78 6.86 -16.84 -21.59
C ILE A 78 7.47 -15.79 -20.65
N GLU A 79 6.67 -15.38 -19.67
CA GLU A 79 7.15 -14.53 -18.58
C GLU A 79 7.40 -15.39 -17.33
N TYR A 80 8.53 -15.16 -16.68
CA TYR A 80 8.88 -15.78 -15.41
C TYR A 80 8.91 -14.73 -14.32
N ALA A 81 8.21 -14.97 -13.22
CA ALA A 81 8.21 -14.05 -12.10
C ALA A 81 8.17 -14.79 -10.76
N TYR A 82 8.76 -14.17 -9.75
CA TYR A 82 8.59 -14.64 -8.38
C TYR A 82 7.29 -14.09 -7.80
N ILE A 83 6.63 -14.95 -7.03
CA ILE A 83 5.60 -14.57 -6.08
C ILE A 83 6.05 -14.98 -4.69
N MET A 84 5.62 -14.23 -3.68
CA MET A 84 5.85 -14.56 -2.28
C MET A 84 4.51 -14.80 -1.61
N ASN A 85 4.41 -15.91 -0.89
CA ASN A 85 3.26 -16.22 -0.03
C ASN A 85 3.72 -16.44 1.39
N THR A 86 2.79 -16.28 2.32
CA THR A 86 2.96 -16.63 3.73
C THR A 86 2.27 -17.94 4.03
N LYS A 87 2.76 -18.66 5.05
CA LYS A 87 2.12 -19.89 5.54
C LYS A 87 0.72 -19.60 6.06
N ALA A 88 -0.21 -20.53 5.85
CA ALA A 88 -1.53 -20.40 6.42
C ALA A 88 -1.45 -20.43 7.95
N ALA A 89 -2.38 -19.75 8.64
CA ALA A 89 -2.39 -19.66 10.10
C ALA A 89 -2.44 -21.04 10.79
N GLU A 90 -3.04 -22.04 10.16
CA GLU A 90 -3.15 -23.42 10.65
C GLU A 90 -1.88 -24.26 10.44
N GLU A 91 -1.01 -23.85 9.52
CA GLU A 91 0.27 -24.50 9.21
C GLU A 91 1.41 -24.03 10.13
N GLN A 92 1.13 -23.04 11.00
CA GLN A 92 2.06 -22.48 11.97
C GLN A 92 1.99 -23.29 13.27
N SER A 93 2.48 -24.53 13.26
CA SER A 93 2.73 -25.26 14.52
C SER A 93 3.99 -24.70 15.19
N ASP A 94 3.94 -24.48 16.50
CA ASP A 94 5.02 -23.90 17.35
C ASP A 94 6.36 -24.68 17.37
N LEU A 95 6.48 -25.78 16.60
CA LEU A 95 7.57 -26.76 16.73
C LEU A 95 8.52 -26.85 15.53
N GLU A 96 8.28 -26.14 14.42
CA GLU A 96 9.20 -26.15 13.27
C GLU A 96 9.64 -24.74 12.87
N PHE A 97 10.93 -24.43 13.07
CA PHE A 97 11.66 -23.25 12.58
C PHE A 97 11.74 -23.20 11.04
N THR A 98 10.60 -23.22 10.38
CA THR A 98 10.47 -23.11 8.93
C THR A 98 10.08 -21.67 8.61
N SER A 99 10.67 -21.08 7.56
CA SER A 99 10.42 -19.68 7.22
C SER A 99 8.92 -19.42 7.02
N GLU A 100 8.40 -18.34 7.61
CA GLU A 100 7.00 -17.91 7.46
C GLU A 100 6.66 -17.55 5.99
N TYR A 101 7.69 -17.34 5.18
CA TYR A 101 7.64 -16.94 3.78
C TYR A 101 8.06 -18.08 2.85
N HIS A 102 7.39 -18.15 1.69
CA HIS A 102 7.71 -19.05 0.60
C HIS A 102 7.76 -18.28 -0.72
N PHE A 103 8.86 -18.41 -1.46
CA PHE A 103 9.02 -17.82 -2.79
C PHE A 103 8.83 -18.89 -3.87
N SER A 104 7.88 -18.65 -4.76
CA SER A 104 7.60 -19.53 -5.90
C SER A 104 8.01 -18.84 -7.19
N LEU A 105 8.80 -19.52 -8.02
CA LEU A 105 9.05 -19.07 -9.39
C LEU A 105 7.91 -19.57 -10.27
N MET A 106 7.09 -18.65 -10.76
CA MET A 106 5.93 -18.94 -11.58
C MET A 106 6.24 -18.72 -13.05
N THR A 107 5.43 -19.36 -13.90
CA THR A 107 5.50 -19.27 -15.36
C THR A 107 4.17 -18.78 -15.87
N TYR A 108 4.19 -17.75 -16.70
CA TYR A 108 3.03 -17.10 -17.28
C TYR A 108 3.14 -17.18 -18.81
N SER A 109 2.18 -17.84 -19.45
CA SER A 109 2.11 -17.93 -20.91
C SER A 109 0.67 -18.05 -21.40
N THR A 110 0.50 -17.91 -22.72
CA THR A 110 -0.78 -18.12 -23.42
C THR A 110 -1.30 -19.56 -23.37
N GLN A 111 -0.48 -20.53 -22.95
CA GLN A 111 -0.88 -21.94 -22.79
C GLN A 111 -1.18 -22.31 -21.34
N LYS A 112 -0.51 -21.67 -20.37
CA LYS A 112 -0.72 -21.93 -18.95
C LYS A 112 -0.49 -20.65 -18.16
N HIS A 113 -1.53 -20.24 -17.43
CA HIS A 113 -1.49 -19.00 -16.66
C HIS A 113 -2.04 -19.21 -15.25
N PRO A 114 -1.32 -18.79 -14.19
CA PRO A 114 -1.76 -18.94 -12.80
C PRO A 114 -3.13 -18.32 -12.53
N LEU A 115 -3.39 -17.10 -13.03
CA LEU A 115 -4.69 -16.43 -12.86
C LEU A 115 -5.88 -17.25 -13.38
N VAL A 116 -5.75 -17.92 -14.54
CA VAL A 116 -6.84 -18.74 -15.09
C VAL A 116 -7.07 -19.97 -14.23
N ALA A 117 -6.00 -20.60 -13.72
CA ALA A 117 -6.10 -21.73 -12.81
C ALA A 117 -6.72 -21.32 -11.45
N ASP A 118 -6.36 -20.14 -10.95
CA ASP A 118 -6.90 -19.57 -9.71
C ASP A 118 -8.38 -19.22 -9.87
N LEU A 119 -8.78 -18.65 -11.01
CA LEU A 119 -10.18 -18.38 -11.33
C LEU A 119 -10.98 -19.69 -11.40
N GLN A 120 -10.44 -20.74 -12.02
CA GLN A 120 -11.06 -22.07 -12.00
C GLN A 120 -11.19 -22.63 -10.57
N ALA A 121 -10.18 -22.44 -9.73
CA ALA A 121 -10.22 -22.87 -8.33
C ALA A 121 -11.30 -22.11 -7.54
N LEU A 122 -11.42 -20.80 -7.73
CA LEU A 122 -12.48 -19.98 -7.12
C LEU A 122 -13.88 -20.47 -7.54
N ILE A 123 -14.11 -20.65 -8.85
CA ILE A 123 -15.41 -21.14 -9.34
C ILE A 123 -15.70 -22.55 -8.83
N GLY A 124 -14.70 -23.45 -8.83
CA GLY A 124 -14.83 -24.78 -8.27
C GLY A 124 -15.18 -24.76 -6.77
N TYR A 125 -14.57 -23.85 -6.01
CA TYR A 125 -14.83 -23.66 -4.59
C TYR A 125 -16.26 -23.17 -4.32
N CYS A 126 -16.83 -22.37 -5.22
CA CYS A 126 -18.23 -21.96 -5.16
C CYS A 126 -19.23 -23.11 -5.40
N THR A 127 -18.79 -24.34 -5.68
CA THR A 127 -19.69 -25.50 -5.89
C THR A 127 -19.98 -26.24 -4.55
N PRO A 128 -21.24 -26.61 -4.24
CA PRO A 128 -22.46 -26.25 -4.96
C PRO A 128 -22.83 -24.77 -4.80
N ASP A 129 -22.50 -24.17 -3.64
CA ASP A 129 -22.75 -22.76 -3.36
C ASP A 129 -21.88 -22.27 -2.17
N ARG A 130 -21.69 -20.95 -2.05
CA ARG A 130 -20.92 -20.28 -0.97
C ARG A 130 -21.60 -19.03 -0.45
N ALA A 131 -21.36 -18.71 0.82
CA ALA A 131 -21.95 -17.53 1.45
C ALA A 131 -21.18 -16.25 1.05
N THR A 132 -21.94 -15.18 0.80
CA THR A 132 -21.40 -13.87 0.44
C THR A 132 -21.98 -12.76 1.30
N ASP A 133 -21.32 -11.61 1.30
CA ASP A 133 -21.88 -10.35 1.77
C ASP A 133 -22.85 -9.75 0.73
N GLU A 134 -23.31 -8.53 0.99
CA GLU A 134 -24.26 -7.79 0.15
C GLU A 134 -23.71 -7.34 -1.20
N ASN A 135 -22.39 -7.29 -1.33
CA ASN A 135 -21.70 -6.94 -2.56
C ASN A 135 -21.32 -8.18 -3.39
N GLY A 136 -21.74 -9.37 -2.95
CA GLY A 136 -21.42 -10.63 -3.61
C GLY A 136 -19.98 -11.10 -3.37
N MET A 137 -19.31 -10.59 -2.33
CA MET A 137 -17.97 -10.99 -1.94
C MET A 137 -18.01 -12.12 -0.90
N LEU A 138 -17.03 -13.02 -0.92
CA LEU A 138 -16.94 -14.12 0.04
C LEU A 138 -16.79 -13.60 1.47
N LEU A 139 -17.45 -14.26 2.43
CA LEU A 139 -17.31 -13.96 3.86
C LEU A 139 -15.91 -14.33 4.38
N GLU A 140 -15.49 -13.74 5.52
CA GLU A 140 -14.14 -13.93 6.09
C GLU A 140 -13.73 -15.39 6.31
N GLU A 141 -14.66 -16.26 6.73
CA GLU A 141 -14.37 -17.69 6.91
C GLU A 141 -14.05 -18.37 5.57
N GLU A 142 -14.80 -18.03 4.52
CA GLU A 142 -14.63 -18.55 3.15
C GLU A 142 -13.34 -18.02 2.52
N LYS A 143 -13.00 -16.75 2.76
CA LYS A 143 -11.76 -16.13 2.26
C LYS A 143 -10.51 -16.90 2.69
N LYS A 144 -10.43 -17.27 3.98
CA LYS A 144 -9.27 -17.98 4.54
C LYS A 144 -9.03 -19.34 3.88
N GLU A 145 -10.11 -20.07 3.58
CA GLU A 145 -10.02 -21.38 2.95
C GLU A 145 -9.60 -21.30 1.47
N ILE A 146 -10.19 -20.39 0.69
CA ILE A 146 -9.88 -20.28 -0.73
C ILE A 146 -8.47 -19.71 -0.96
N LEU A 147 -8.03 -18.74 -0.13
CA LEU A 147 -6.70 -18.14 -0.24
C LEU A 147 -5.59 -19.19 -0.20
N ALA A 148 -5.73 -20.24 0.61
CA ALA A 148 -4.73 -21.31 0.70
C ALA A 148 -4.52 -22.08 -0.62
N GLN A 149 -5.52 -22.07 -1.51
CA GLN A 149 -5.55 -22.79 -2.78
C GLN A 149 -5.07 -21.93 -3.97
N LEU A 150 -5.06 -20.61 -3.82
CA LEU A 150 -4.66 -19.68 -4.87
C LEU A 150 -3.13 -19.62 -5.01
N SER A 151 -2.68 -19.27 -6.22
CA SER A 151 -1.26 -19.06 -6.47
C SER A 151 -0.72 -17.88 -5.66
N LEU A 152 -1.48 -16.78 -5.52
CA LEU A 152 -1.14 -15.62 -4.69
C LEU A 152 -2.10 -15.52 -3.49
N ARG A 153 -1.56 -15.60 -2.28
CA ARG A 153 -2.32 -15.57 -1.02
C ARG A 153 -2.49 -14.13 -0.51
N ALA A 154 -3.25 -13.33 -1.25
CA ALA A 154 -3.54 -11.94 -0.88
C ALA A 154 -5.04 -11.66 -0.98
N GLU A 155 -5.62 -11.03 0.04
CA GLU A 155 -7.06 -10.71 0.07
C GLU A 155 -7.48 -9.83 -1.11
N PHE A 156 -6.70 -8.80 -1.44
CA PHE A 156 -6.98 -7.96 -2.60
C PHE A 156 -6.98 -8.74 -3.93
N TYR A 157 -6.11 -9.75 -4.06
CA TYR A 157 -6.11 -10.61 -5.25
C TYR A 157 -7.36 -11.47 -5.33
N LEU A 158 -7.80 -12.06 -4.21
CA LEU A 158 -9.06 -12.79 -4.15
C LEU A 158 -10.24 -11.86 -4.48
N GLU A 159 -10.26 -10.65 -3.91
CA GLU A 159 -11.29 -9.65 -4.22
C GLU A 159 -11.34 -9.36 -5.71
N TYR A 160 -10.18 -9.10 -6.32
CA TYR A 160 -10.04 -8.82 -7.73
C TYR A 160 -10.53 -9.99 -8.61
N LEU A 161 -10.16 -11.23 -8.26
CA LEU A 161 -10.65 -12.43 -8.95
C LEU A 161 -12.17 -12.60 -8.84
N THR A 162 -12.74 -12.36 -7.66
CA THR A 162 -14.19 -12.43 -7.46
C THR A 162 -14.92 -11.38 -8.30
N ARG A 163 -14.39 -10.15 -8.38
CA ARG A 163 -14.97 -9.10 -9.24
C ARG A 163 -14.88 -9.46 -10.73
N LEU A 164 -13.75 -9.99 -11.19
CA LEU A 164 -13.63 -10.51 -12.57
C LEU A 164 -14.62 -11.65 -12.85
N ALA A 165 -14.82 -12.56 -11.90
CA ALA A 165 -15.78 -13.65 -12.03
C ALA A 165 -17.22 -13.14 -12.18
N TRP A 166 -17.60 -12.10 -11.42
CA TRP A 166 -18.89 -11.43 -11.56
C TRP A 166 -19.03 -10.75 -12.92
N LEU A 167 -18.02 -9.98 -13.35
CA LEU A 167 -18.06 -9.24 -14.61
C LEU A 167 -18.18 -10.17 -15.83
N HIS A 168 -17.57 -11.35 -15.77
CA HIS A 168 -17.72 -12.39 -16.80
C HIS A 168 -18.98 -13.25 -16.67
N GLY A 169 -19.81 -13.02 -15.65
CA GLY A 169 -21.01 -13.81 -15.41
C GLY A 169 -20.72 -15.27 -15.05
N LEU A 170 -19.57 -15.56 -14.44
CA LEU A 170 -19.19 -16.91 -13.97
C LEU A 170 -19.85 -17.27 -12.63
N LEU A 171 -20.42 -16.28 -11.95
CA LEU A 171 -21.10 -16.40 -10.67
C LEU A 171 -22.57 -15.98 -10.83
N THR A 172 -23.46 -16.70 -10.15
CA THR A 172 -24.89 -16.37 -10.10
C THR A 172 -25.41 -16.37 -8.66
N PRO A 173 -26.25 -15.40 -8.27
CA PRO A 173 -26.87 -15.42 -6.95
C PRO A 173 -27.81 -16.62 -6.80
N MET A 174 -27.74 -17.30 -5.66
CA MET A 174 -28.64 -18.38 -5.31
C MET A 174 -29.73 -17.88 -4.35
N PRO A 175 -31.03 -18.15 -4.63
CA PRO A 175 -32.09 -17.80 -3.70
C PRO A 175 -31.93 -18.53 -2.35
N SER A 176 -31.68 -17.78 -1.28
CA SER A 176 -31.51 -18.30 0.08
C SER A 176 -32.29 -17.48 1.11
N ILE A 177 -32.65 -18.13 2.22
CA ILE A 177 -33.37 -17.49 3.33
C ILE A 177 -32.33 -16.98 4.35
N HIS A 178 -32.41 -15.70 4.72
CA HIS A 178 -31.54 -15.02 5.71
C HIS A 178 -30.04 -14.93 5.40
N THR A 179 -29.58 -15.43 4.26
CA THR A 179 -28.18 -15.37 3.82
C THR A 179 -28.13 -15.02 2.34
N GLN A 180 -27.06 -14.37 1.89
CA GLN A 180 -26.75 -14.25 0.47
C GLN A 180 -25.77 -15.36 0.08
N ARG A 181 -26.03 -16.02 -1.04
CA ARG A 181 -25.23 -17.16 -1.51
C ARG A 181 -25.00 -17.05 -3.00
N VAL A 182 -23.88 -17.59 -3.45
CA VAL A 182 -23.46 -17.60 -4.85
C VAL A 182 -23.12 -19.02 -5.29
N GLN A 183 -23.37 -19.33 -6.55
CA GLN A 183 -22.99 -20.59 -7.18
C GLN A 183 -22.39 -20.32 -8.58
N PRO A 184 -21.64 -21.28 -9.16
CA PRO A 184 -21.18 -21.18 -10.53
C PRO A 184 -22.33 -21.00 -11.52
N ALA A 185 -22.12 -20.18 -12.54
CA ALA A 185 -23.02 -20.07 -13.67
C ALA A 185 -23.00 -21.37 -14.52
N SER A 186 -24.07 -21.61 -15.28
CA SER A 186 -24.16 -22.75 -16.20
C SER A 186 -23.13 -22.71 -17.34
N GLU A 187 -22.63 -21.51 -17.63
CA GLU A 187 -21.74 -21.19 -18.74
C GLU A 187 -20.26 -21.43 -18.40
N CYS A 188 -19.91 -21.69 -17.13
CA CYS A 188 -18.53 -21.86 -16.68
C CYS A 188 -17.77 -22.94 -17.46
N ASP A 189 -18.38 -24.10 -17.69
CA ASP A 189 -17.75 -25.19 -18.46
C ASP A 189 -17.42 -24.77 -19.89
N ALA A 190 -18.30 -23.98 -20.52
CA ALA A 190 -18.08 -23.46 -21.87
C ALA A 190 -16.97 -22.40 -21.88
N PHE A 191 -16.94 -21.52 -20.88
CA PHE A 191 -15.91 -20.50 -20.74
C PHE A 191 -14.51 -21.12 -20.60
N PHE A 192 -14.35 -22.10 -19.71
CA PHE A 192 -13.07 -22.76 -19.45
C PHE A 192 -12.65 -23.81 -20.50
N ALA A 193 -13.54 -24.17 -21.42
CA ALA A 193 -13.21 -25.02 -22.58
C ALA A 193 -12.46 -24.26 -23.70
N GLN A 194 -12.44 -22.93 -23.65
CA GLN A 194 -11.73 -22.09 -24.60
C GLN A 194 -10.20 -22.21 -24.45
N PRO A 195 -9.41 -21.90 -25.49
CA PRO A 195 -7.97 -21.71 -25.37
C PRO A 195 -7.61 -20.70 -24.27
N THR A 196 -6.57 -20.98 -23.49
CA THR A 196 -6.12 -20.08 -22.40
C THR A 196 -5.78 -18.67 -22.90
N ALA A 197 -5.27 -18.53 -24.13
CA ALA A 197 -5.01 -17.24 -24.76
C ALA A 197 -6.30 -16.40 -24.90
N ASP A 198 -7.39 -17.02 -25.37
CA ASP A 198 -8.68 -16.34 -25.57
C ASP A 198 -9.30 -15.95 -24.23
N ILE A 199 -9.20 -16.84 -23.23
CA ILE A 199 -9.61 -16.54 -21.85
C ILE A 199 -8.82 -15.35 -21.31
N LEU A 200 -7.49 -15.34 -21.47
CA LEU A 200 -6.64 -14.25 -20.97
C LEU A 200 -6.94 -12.92 -21.65
N PHE A 201 -7.19 -12.92 -22.96
CA PHE A 201 -7.57 -11.74 -23.69
C PHE A 201 -8.89 -11.16 -23.15
N GLN A 202 -9.93 -12.00 -23.04
CA GLN A 202 -11.24 -11.61 -22.48
C GLN A 202 -11.12 -11.11 -21.03
N LEU A 203 -10.33 -11.80 -20.18
CA LEU A 203 -10.09 -11.37 -18.80
C LEU A 203 -9.33 -10.03 -18.74
N GLY A 204 -8.42 -9.76 -19.68
CA GLY A 204 -7.72 -8.48 -19.78
C GLY A 204 -8.63 -7.33 -20.19
N GLU A 205 -9.56 -7.55 -21.12
CA GLU A 205 -10.60 -6.57 -21.48
C GLU A 205 -11.53 -6.27 -20.29
N SER A 206 -11.95 -7.31 -19.56
CA SER A 206 -12.75 -7.15 -18.34
C SER A 206 -11.97 -6.46 -17.22
N ALA A 207 -10.66 -6.69 -17.12
CA ALA A 207 -9.82 -5.96 -16.19
C ALA A 207 -9.77 -4.45 -16.52
N CYS A 208 -9.76 -4.08 -17.81
CA CYS A 208 -9.88 -2.68 -18.22
C CYS A 208 -11.26 -2.09 -17.90
N THR A 209 -12.33 -2.87 -18.10
CA THR A 209 -13.69 -2.48 -17.69
C THR A 209 -13.80 -2.30 -16.18
N LEU A 210 -13.26 -3.23 -15.40
CA LEU A 210 -13.24 -3.15 -13.94
C LEU A 210 -12.45 -1.94 -13.46
N ALA A 211 -11.28 -1.67 -14.06
CA ALA A 211 -10.51 -0.46 -13.76
C ALA A 211 -11.35 0.79 -14.02
N SER A 212 -12.03 0.89 -15.16
CA SER A 212 -12.94 1.99 -15.49
C SER A 212 -14.05 2.19 -14.46
N GLU A 213 -14.79 1.13 -14.13
CA GLU A 213 -15.88 1.18 -13.15
C GLU A 213 -15.40 1.67 -11.79
N ARG A 214 -14.29 1.11 -11.28
CA ARG A 214 -13.74 1.48 -9.98
C ARG A 214 -13.17 2.90 -9.97
N PHE A 215 -12.56 3.33 -11.08
CA PHE A 215 -12.03 4.69 -11.21
C PHE A 215 -13.15 5.74 -11.20
N ILE A 216 -14.22 5.49 -11.96
CA ILE A 216 -15.38 6.38 -12.03
C ILE A 216 -16.08 6.46 -10.67
N GLU A 217 -16.33 5.31 -10.03
CA GLU A 217 -17.01 5.26 -8.72
C GLU A 217 -16.19 5.93 -7.61
N ALA A 218 -14.88 5.65 -7.54
CA ALA A 218 -14.04 6.17 -6.47
C ALA A 218 -13.78 7.69 -6.58
N MET A 219 -13.78 8.23 -7.79
CA MET A 219 -13.48 9.63 -8.06
C MET A 219 -14.71 10.49 -8.39
N ASP A 220 -15.92 9.90 -8.38
CA ASP A 220 -17.19 10.55 -8.76
C ASP A 220 -17.09 11.25 -10.14
N LEU A 221 -16.53 10.55 -11.13
CA LEU A 221 -16.29 11.10 -12.46
C LEU A 221 -17.53 11.02 -13.34
N GLU A 222 -17.65 11.97 -14.28
CA GLU A 222 -18.67 11.90 -15.34
C GLU A 222 -18.41 10.72 -16.30
N ASP A 223 -19.50 10.20 -16.87
CA ASP A 223 -19.45 9.16 -17.89
C ASP A 223 -18.55 9.57 -19.06
N GLY A 224 -17.59 8.71 -19.41
CA GLY A 224 -16.72 8.90 -20.58
C GLY A 224 -15.38 9.59 -20.30
N ILE A 225 -15.10 10.01 -19.05
CA ILE A 225 -13.77 10.53 -18.67
C ILE A 225 -12.72 9.41 -18.69
N ALA A 226 -13.02 8.29 -18.03
CA ALA A 226 -12.15 7.13 -17.94
C ALA A 226 -12.86 5.84 -18.43
N PRO A 227 -13.25 5.76 -19.72
CA PRO A 227 -13.94 4.60 -20.28
C PRO A 227 -13.02 3.37 -20.35
N PRO A 228 -13.53 2.15 -20.53
CA PRO A 228 -12.71 0.94 -20.66
C PRO A 228 -11.62 1.06 -21.73
N ASP A 229 -11.93 1.70 -22.86
CA ASP A 229 -10.98 1.95 -23.97
C ASP A 229 -9.76 2.77 -23.52
N PHE A 230 -9.91 3.68 -22.55
CA PHE A 230 -8.77 4.43 -22.01
C PHE A 230 -7.73 3.48 -21.41
N PHE A 231 -8.18 2.50 -20.60
CA PHE A 231 -7.29 1.51 -19.99
C PHE A 231 -6.80 0.47 -20.99
N TYR A 232 -7.61 0.12 -21.99
CA TYR A 232 -7.19 -0.79 -23.06
C TYR A 232 -5.99 -0.21 -23.83
N HIS A 233 -6.04 1.07 -24.22
CA HIS A 233 -4.95 1.75 -24.93
C HIS A 233 -3.63 1.75 -24.13
N LEU A 234 -3.68 1.69 -22.81
CA LEU A 234 -2.50 1.57 -21.96
C LEU A 234 -1.78 0.22 -22.15
N LEU A 235 -2.47 -0.82 -22.63
CA LEU A 235 -1.87 -2.14 -22.91
C LEU A 235 -1.29 -2.27 -24.33
N GLU A 236 -1.47 -1.29 -25.19
CA GLU A 236 -1.02 -1.34 -26.59
C GLU A 236 0.47 -1.05 -26.76
N SER A 237 1.07 -0.34 -25.80
CA SER A 237 2.51 0.00 -25.81
C SER A 237 3.05 0.30 -24.41
N ASN A 238 4.37 0.37 -24.26
CA ASN A 238 5.02 0.81 -23.03
C ASN A 238 4.60 2.26 -22.68
N GLN A 239 4.43 2.57 -21.39
CA GLN A 239 3.96 3.88 -20.96
C GLN A 239 4.86 4.52 -19.89
N GLU A 240 5.01 5.83 -19.99
CA GLU A 240 5.40 6.69 -18.87
C GLU A 240 4.16 7.04 -18.07
N VAL A 241 4.17 6.81 -16.76
CA VAL A 241 2.95 7.01 -15.96
C VAL A 241 2.57 8.49 -15.86
N ASP A 242 3.56 9.39 -15.85
CA ASP A 242 3.33 10.84 -15.95
C ASP A 242 2.52 11.20 -17.21
N ARG A 243 2.73 10.47 -18.31
CA ARG A 243 1.97 10.69 -19.54
C ARG A 243 0.50 10.27 -19.39
N ILE A 244 0.26 9.16 -18.69
CA ILE A 244 -1.10 8.70 -18.36
C ILE A 244 -1.83 9.78 -17.55
N PHE A 245 -1.17 10.38 -16.56
CA PHE A 245 -1.74 11.49 -15.79
C PHE A 245 -2.03 12.70 -16.68
N ILE A 246 -1.08 13.11 -17.53
CA ILE A 246 -1.29 14.24 -18.45
C ILE A 246 -2.51 14.00 -19.34
N ASP A 247 -2.63 12.81 -19.92
CA ASP A 247 -3.72 12.49 -20.84
C ASP A 247 -5.06 12.32 -20.11
N PHE A 248 -5.06 11.81 -18.87
CA PHE A 248 -6.25 11.75 -18.01
C PHE A 248 -6.74 13.16 -17.63
N TYR A 249 -5.86 14.02 -17.08
CA TYR A 249 -6.28 15.33 -16.62
C TYR A 249 -6.69 16.27 -17.76
N LYS A 250 -6.12 16.10 -18.95
CA LYS A 250 -6.59 16.78 -20.16
C LYS A 250 -8.04 16.44 -20.52
N ARG A 251 -8.55 15.25 -20.15
CA ARG A 251 -9.96 14.86 -20.39
C ARG A 251 -10.94 15.54 -19.43
N VAL A 252 -10.46 16.01 -18.27
CA VAL A 252 -11.24 16.82 -17.32
C VAL A 252 -10.92 18.31 -17.46
N ASP A 253 -10.40 18.73 -18.62
CA ASP A 253 -10.04 20.12 -18.94
C ASP A 253 -9.00 20.77 -17.99
N VAL A 254 -8.10 19.95 -17.42
CA VAL A 254 -7.00 20.41 -16.54
C VAL A 254 -5.63 20.22 -17.20
N ASP A 255 -4.86 21.31 -17.32
CA ASP A 255 -3.47 21.25 -17.78
C ASP A 255 -2.50 21.13 -16.59
N ILE A 256 -2.16 19.89 -16.24
CA ILE A 256 -1.25 19.61 -15.11
C ILE A 256 0.20 20.00 -15.40
N GLU A 257 0.59 20.13 -16.67
CA GLU A 257 1.95 20.52 -17.03
C GLU A 257 2.21 21.99 -16.63
N GLU A 258 1.18 22.84 -16.67
CA GLU A 258 1.23 24.21 -16.16
C GLU A 258 1.32 24.25 -14.63
N ILE A 259 0.53 23.41 -13.95
CA ILE A 259 0.52 23.28 -12.49
C ILE A 259 1.90 22.85 -11.98
N TRP A 260 2.52 21.83 -12.58
CA TRP A 260 3.84 21.33 -12.16
C TRP A 260 4.98 22.35 -12.33
N ARG A 261 4.83 23.30 -13.26
CA ARG A 261 5.81 24.40 -13.47
C ARG A 261 5.60 25.55 -12.49
N THR A 262 4.47 25.59 -11.79
CA THR A 262 4.11 26.67 -10.89
C THR A 262 4.63 26.39 -9.47
N PRO A 263 5.41 27.29 -8.86
CA PRO A 263 5.88 27.11 -7.48
C PRO A 263 4.70 26.93 -6.50
N PRO A 264 4.79 26.03 -5.50
CA PRO A 264 3.67 25.73 -4.59
C PRO A 264 3.03 26.94 -3.91
N GLU A 265 3.83 27.96 -3.58
CA GLU A 265 3.37 29.21 -2.96
C GLU A 265 2.43 30.03 -3.85
N LYS A 266 2.54 29.85 -5.17
CA LYS A 266 1.76 30.57 -6.19
C LYS A 266 0.53 29.82 -6.66
N LEU A 267 0.40 28.53 -6.30
CA LEU A 267 -0.77 27.75 -6.62
C LEU A 267 -2.00 28.33 -5.93
N ASN A 268 -3.08 28.51 -6.69
CA ASN A 268 -4.38 28.89 -6.18
C ASN A 268 -5.04 27.71 -5.43
N ALA A 269 -6.18 27.93 -4.77
CA ALA A 269 -6.82 26.90 -3.96
C ALA A 269 -7.28 25.67 -4.77
N GLU A 270 -7.73 25.89 -6.00
CA GLU A 270 -8.18 24.84 -6.92
C GLU A 270 -7.00 24.00 -7.42
N GLU A 271 -5.90 24.64 -7.84
CA GLU A 271 -4.67 23.96 -8.25
C GLU A 271 -4.08 23.13 -7.11
N ARG A 272 -4.14 23.62 -5.86
CA ARG A 272 -3.72 22.83 -4.68
C ARG A 272 -4.61 21.61 -4.46
N SER A 273 -5.92 21.75 -4.68
CA SER A 273 -6.86 20.63 -4.61
C SER A 273 -6.57 19.59 -5.69
N ILE A 274 -6.24 20.03 -6.90
CA ILE A 274 -5.82 19.14 -8.01
C ILE A 274 -4.52 18.43 -7.67
N VAL A 275 -3.52 19.12 -7.11
CA VAL A 275 -2.27 18.50 -6.66
C VAL A 275 -2.54 17.42 -5.60
N SER A 276 -3.47 17.68 -4.68
CA SER A 276 -3.89 16.70 -3.68
C SER A 276 -4.60 15.48 -4.30
N SER A 277 -5.33 15.66 -5.41
CA SER A 277 -6.01 14.55 -6.08
C SER A 277 -5.07 13.65 -6.88
N PHE A 278 -3.85 14.09 -7.21
CA PHE A 278 -2.86 13.25 -7.90
C PHE A 278 -2.52 11.99 -7.11
N LEU A 279 -2.36 12.11 -5.79
CA LEU A 279 -2.06 10.98 -4.93
C LEU A 279 -3.18 9.94 -5.01
N PHE A 280 -4.42 10.38 -4.84
CA PHE A 280 -5.59 9.51 -4.90
C PHE A 280 -5.77 8.86 -6.28
N THR A 281 -5.68 9.66 -7.34
CA THR A 281 -5.75 9.18 -8.73
C THR A 281 -4.68 8.14 -9.01
N GLY A 282 -3.46 8.36 -8.52
CA GLY A 282 -2.34 7.41 -8.63
C GLY A 282 -2.57 6.11 -7.88
N ILE A 283 -3.09 6.18 -6.65
CA ILE A 283 -3.45 4.99 -5.85
C ILE A 283 -4.51 4.18 -6.60
N MET A 284 -5.55 4.82 -7.14
CA MET A 284 -6.60 4.12 -7.88
C MET A 284 -6.08 3.49 -9.17
N LEU A 285 -5.17 4.17 -9.88
CA LEU A 285 -4.59 3.69 -11.13
C LEU A 285 -3.72 2.46 -10.85
N ASP A 286 -2.94 2.49 -9.78
CA ASP A 286 -2.12 1.35 -9.42
C ASP A 286 -2.97 0.18 -8.88
N LYS A 287 -3.87 0.45 -7.94
CA LYS A 287 -4.73 -0.56 -7.32
C LYS A 287 -5.54 -1.33 -8.37
N TRP A 288 -6.22 -0.64 -9.27
CA TRP A 288 -7.19 -1.26 -10.17
C TRP A 288 -6.67 -1.59 -11.57
N PHE A 289 -5.53 -1.03 -11.97
CA PHE A 289 -4.95 -1.30 -13.29
C PHE A 289 -3.50 -1.81 -13.21
N LEU A 290 -2.54 -1.01 -12.71
CA LEU A 290 -1.12 -1.35 -12.85
C LEU A 290 -0.71 -2.59 -12.04
N THR A 291 -1.15 -2.70 -10.78
CA THR A 291 -0.89 -3.88 -9.94
C THR A 291 -1.54 -5.14 -10.53
N PRO A 292 -2.82 -5.14 -10.94
CA PRO A 292 -3.39 -6.29 -11.64
C PRO A 292 -2.66 -6.68 -12.93
N MET A 293 -2.36 -5.71 -13.80
CA MET A 293 -1.68 -5.96 -15.07
C MET A 293 -0.25 -6.45 -14.88
N SER A 294 0.39 -6.10 -13.76
CA SER A 294 1.75 -6.50 -13.44
C SER A 294 1.81 -7.77 -12.57
N VAL A 295 1.26 -7.77 -11.37
CA VAL A 295 1.40 -8.86 -10.39
C VAL A 295 0.54 -10.07 -10.75
N PHE A 296 -0.69 -9.84 -11.22
CA PHE A 296 -1.69 -10.90 -11.44
C PHE A 296 -1.61 -11.46 -12.86
N PHE A 297 -1.71 -10.59 -13.88
CA PHE A 297 -1.68 -10.96 -15.30
C PHE A 297 -0.28 -11.03 -15.90
N ARG A 298 0.67 -10.25 -15.38
CA ARG A 298 2.02 -10.12 -15.95
C ARG A 298 2.02 -9.69 -17.42
N PHE A 299 1.05 -8.86 -17.83
CA PHE A 299 1.05 -8.21 -19.14
C PHE A 299 2.05 -7.06 -19.19
N ILE A 300 2.29 -6.40 -18.06
CA ILE A 300 3.25 -5.31 -17.95
C ILE A 300 4.32 -5.60 -16.90
N ARG A 301 5.49 -4.97 -17.07
CA ARG A 301 6.60 -4.96 -16.12
C ARG A 301 6.87 -3.52 -15.70
N PRO A 302 6.39 -3.09 -14.53
CA PRO A 302 6.66 -1.78 -13.97
C PRO A 302 8.11 -1.59 -13.49
N ILE A 303 8.50 -0.32 -13.37
CA ILE A 303 9.68 0.13 -12.64
C ILE A 303 9.39 1.43 -11.89
N ALA A 304 9.62 1.42 -10.59
CA ALA A 304 9.81 2.64 -9.80
C ALA A 304 11.30 2.90 -9.66
N PHE A 305 11.79 4.06 -10.08
CA PHE A 305 13.23 4.38 -10.03
C PHE A 305 13.77 4.67 -8.61
N THR A 306 12.90 4.66 -7.62
CA THR A 306 13.22 4.85 -6.21
C THR A 306 13.22 3.52 -5.46
N PRO A 307 14.25 3.23 -4.64
CA PRO A 307 14.24 2.08 -3.76
C PRO A 307 13.15 2.16 -2.69
N MET A 308 12.60 1.00 -2.37
CA MET A 308 11.65 0.87 -1.28
C MET A 308 12.36 1.09 0.05
N GLN A 309 11.87 2.07 0.82
CA GLN A 309 12.36 2.34 2.17
C GLN A 309 11.52 1.56 3.19
N PHE A 310 12.03 0.42 3.66
CA PHE A 310 11.29 -0.46 4.57
C PHE A 310 11.00 0.18 5.94
N TYR A 311 11.92 0.99 6.47
CA TYR A 311 11.74 1.64 7.78
C TYR A 311 10.48 2.53 7.82
N PRO A 312 10.31 3.54 6.94
CA PRO A 312 9.09 4.34 6.92
C PRO A 312 7.87 3.53 6.47
N LEU A 313 8.00 2.68 5.44
CA LEU A 313 6.86 1.91 4.93
C LEU A 313 6.21 1.02 6.01
N VAL A 314 7.00 0.24 6.74
CA VAL A 314 6.48 -0.68 7.76
C VAL A 314 5.90 0.10 8.94
N ASN A 315 6.48 1.24 9.31
CA ASN A 315 5.96 2.10 10.38
C ASN A 315 4.62 2.75 9.99
N THR A 316 4.48 3.23 8.76
CA THR A 316 3.21 3.79 8.27
C THR A 316 2.14 2.70 8.19
N LEU A 317 2.45 1.54 7.60
CA LEU A 317 1.53 0.41 7.54
C LEU A 317 1.08 -0.04 8.94
N ALA A 318 2.00 -0.17 9.90
CA ALA A 318 1.69 -0.53 11.28
C ALA A 318 0.75 0.49 11.93
N SER A 319 0.98 1.78 11.68
CA SER A 319 0.15 2.86 12.20
C SER A 319 -1.26 2.82 11.60
N LEU A 320 -1.39 2.63 10.28
CA LEU A 320 -2.69 2.47 9.61
C LEU A 320 -3.44 1.25 10.16
N ILE A 321 -2.77 0.12 10.34
CA ILE A 321 -3.34 -1.11 10.93
C ILE A 321 -3.88 -0.85 12.35
N LEU A 322 -3.11 -0.18 13.22
CA LEU A 322 -3.53 0.12 14.59
C LEU A 322 -4.74 1.04 14.65
N MET A 323 -4.86 1.94 13.69
CA MET A 323 -5.98 2.86 13.58
C MET A 323 -7.18 2.25 12.82
N GLU A 324 -7.05 1.02 12.33
CA GLU A 324 -8.01 0.35 11.43
C GLU A 324 -8.31 1.15 10.15
N HIS A 325 -7.29 1.87 9.66
CA HIS A 325 -7.29 2.59 8.40
C HIS A 325 -6.89 1.68 7.24
N ASN A 326 -7.26 2.13 6.04
CA ASN A 326 -6.94 1.42 4.83
C ASN A 326 -5.44 1.54 4.49
N VAL A 327 -4.80 0.38 4.33
CA VAL A 327 -3.37 0.29 3.98
C VAL A 327 -3.09 0.53 2.49
N GLY A 328 -4.12 0.68 1.67
CA GLY A 328 -4.07 0.76 0.21
C GLY A 328 -3.22 1.92 -0.31
N ALA A 329 -3.24 3.07 0.36
CA ALA A 329 -2.40 4.22 -0.02
C ALA A 329 -0.90 3.90 0.02
N GLU A 330 -0.49 3.00 0.93
CA GLU A 330 0.90 2.55 1.07
C GLU A 330 1.19 1.32 0.20
N LEU A 331 0.19 0.48 -0.06
CA LEU A 331 0.35 -0.71 -0.89
C LEU A 331 0.38 -0.39 -2.39
N PHE A 332 -0.39 0.61 -2.82
CA PHE A 332 -0.56 0.99 -4.21
C PHE A 332 0.05 2.36 -4.45
N THR A 333 1.13 2.41 -5.21
CA THR A 333 1.79 3.63 -5.62
C THR A 333 2.23 3.49 -7.07
N PRO A 334 1.83 4.40 -7.96
CA PRO A 334 2.14 4.28 -9.37
C PRO A 334 3.67 4.23 -9.59
N PRO A 335 4.15 3.35 -10.49
CA PRO A 335 5.54 3.29 -10.92
C PRO A 335 5.85 4.51 -11.80
N THR A 336 7.12 4.70 -12.15
CA THR A 336 7.52 5.78 -13.07
C THR A 336 7.22 5.41 -14.53
N TYR A 337 7.43 4.14 -14.87
CA TYR A 337 7.30 3.62 -16.22
C TYR A 337 6.95 2.13 -16.18
N TYR A 338 6.37 1.60 -17.25
CA TYR A 338 6.30 0.15 -17.46
C TYR A 338 6.53 -0.23 -18.92
N SER A 339 7.02 -1.44 -19.12
CA SER A 339 7.12 -2.07 -20.43
C SER A 339 6.12 -3.22 -20.56
N LEU A 340 5.60 -3.47 -21.75
CA LEU A 340 4.87 -4.69 -22.03
C LEU A 340 5.81 -5.89 -21.93
N THR A 341 5.37 -6.95 -21.24
CA THR A 341 6.08 -8.23 -21.21
C THR A 341 5.93 -8.95 -22.55
N ALA A 342 6.65 -10.07 -22.74
CA ALA A 342 6.46 -10.89 -23.94
C ALA A 342 5.01 -11.40 -24.07
N LEU A 343 4.35 -11.68 -22.94
CA LEU A 343 2.95 -12.09 -22.89
C LEU A 343 2.01 -10.93 -23.23
N GLY A 344 2.23 -9.75 -22.63
CA GLY A 344 1.43 -8.55 -22.94
C GLY A 344 1.53 -8.16 -24.41
N LYS A 345 2.74 -8.21 -24.98
CA LYS A 345 2.95 -7.94 -26.42
C LYS A 345 2.24 -8.92 -27.33
N GLU A 346 2.18 -10.20 -26.95
CA GLU A 346 1.48 -11.21 -27.74
C GLU A 346 -0.04 -10.96 -27.78
N LEU A 347 -0.62 -10.47 -26.68
CA LEU A 347 -2.06 -10.36 -26.52
C LEU A 347 -2.62 -8.97 -26.90
N PHE A 348 -1.88 -7.89 -26.63
CA PHE A 348 -2.43 -6.52 -26.69
C PHE A 348 -1.61 -5.50 -27.47
N ALA A 349 -0.32 -5.75 -27.77
CA ALA A 349 0.49 -4.74 -28.42
C ALA A 349 -0.08 -4.37 -29.80
N ASP A 350 -0.15 -3.07 -30.07
CA ASP A 350 -0.47 -2.56 -31.39
C ASP A 350 0.78 -2.71 -32.29
N PRO A 351 0.72 -3.49 -33.38
CA PRO A 351 1.85 -3.70 -34.27
C PRO A 351 2.29 -2.42 -35.01
N ASP A 352 1.44 -1.39 -35.08
CA ASP A 352 1.73 -0.13 -35.75
C ASP A 352 2.49 0.88 -34.84
N ILE A 353 2.58 0.62 -33.53
CA ILE A 353 3.31 1.47 -32.58
C ILE A 353 4.79 1.05 -32.53
N ILE A 354 5.68 1.99 -32.85
CA ILE A 354 7.13 1.80 -32.65
C ILE A 354 7.46 2.07 -31.19
N ASP A 355 7.76 1.01 -30.46
CA ASP A 355 7.95 1.08 -29.02
C ASP A 355 9.41 0.84 -28.61
N VAL A 356 9.95 1.72 -27.76
CA VAL A 356 11.33 1.65 -27.24
C VAL A 356 11.27 1.23 -25.78
N ASP A 357 11.79 0.05 -25.48
CA ASP A 357 11.85 -0.46 -24.12
C ASP A 357 12.93 0.25 -23.29
N LYS A 358 12.52 1.21 -22.45
CA LYS A 358 13.41 1.96 -21.55
C LYS A 358 13.99 1.12 -20.41
N GLN A 359 13.48 -0.09 -20.20
CA GLN A 359 13.96 -1.04 -19.18
C GLN A 359 14.92 -2.08 -19.74
N GLN A 360 15.37 -1.93 -20.99
CA GLN A 360 16.28 -2.89 -21.59
C GLN A 360 17.60 -2.96 -20.82
N MET A 361 17.85 -4.11 -20.19
CA MET A 361 19.06 -4.36 -19.42
C MET A 361 20.29 -4.51 -20.34
N PRO A 362 21.48 -4.05 -19.92
CA PRO A 362 22.69 -4.18 -20.72
C PRO A 362 23.12 -5.65 -20.84
N GLN A 363 23.14 -6.17 -22.08
CA GLN A 363 23.53 -7.56 -22.36
C GLN A 363 25.02 -7.85 -22.08
N THR A 364 25.83 -6.82 -21.90
CA THR A 364 27.28 -6.93 -21.67
C THR A 364 27.65 -7.31 -20.24
N MET A 365 26.74 -7.23 -19.28
CA MET A 365 27.01 -7.55 -17.87
C MET A 365 26.32 -8.86 -17.44
N PRO A 366 27.08 -9.84 -16.91
CA PRO A 366 26.52 -11.04 -16.29
C PRO A 366 25.62 -10.73 -15.08
N TYR A 367 24.57 -11.53 -14.89
CA TYR A 367 23.66 -11.45 -13.74
C TYR A 367 24.43 -11.43 -12.42
N GLU A 368 25.44 -12.30 -12.27
CA GLU A 368 26.20 -12.46 -11.03
C GLU A 368 26.98 -11.19 -10.65
N GLN A 369 27.44 -10.42 -11.64
CA GLN A 369 28.14 -9.16 -11.39
C GLN A 369 27.16 -8.07 -10.93
N LEU A 370 25.99 -8.00 -11.56
CA LEU A 370 24.94 -7.06 -11.17
C LEU A 370 24.39 -7.39 -9.78
N GLN A 371 24.16 -8.67 -9.50
CA GLN A 371 23.72 -9.14 -8.18
C GLN A 371 24.74 -8.75 -7.11
N ALA A 372 26.03 -8.96 -7.34
CA ALA A 372 27.07 -8.58 -6.38
C ALA A 372 27.09 -7.06 -6.09
N ALA A 373 26.97 -6.23 -7.13
CA ALA A 373 26.92 -4.77 -6.98
C ALA A 373 25.70 -4.31 -6.18
N VAL A 374 24.53 -4.90 -6.45
CA VAL A 374 23.29 -4.61 -5.72
C VAL A 374 23.37 -5.03 -4.26
N LEU A 375 23.94 -6.21 -3.97
CA LEU A 375 24.10 -6.66 -2.59
C LEU A 375 25.02 -5.73 -1.78
N GLN A 376 26.07 -5.19 -2.41
CA GLN A 376 26.96 -4.21 -1.79
C GLN A 376 26.24 -2.88 -1.49
N GLU A 377 25.39 -2.41 -2.41
CA GLU A 377 24.56 -1.21 -2.18
C GLU A 377 23.56 -1.42 -1.03
N ALA A 378 22.92 -2.59 -0.99
CA ALA A 378 21.99 -2.94 0.09
C ALA A 378 22.68 -3.00 1.46
N GLU A 379 23.91 -3.51 1.54
CA GLU A 379 24.70 -3.51 2.78
C GLU A 379 25.01 -2.08 3.26
N ALA A 380 25.29 -1.15 2.34
CA ALA A 380 25.51 0.25 2.68
C ALA A 380 24.24 0.91 3.25
N GLN A 381 23.08 0.65 2.65
CA GLN A 381 21.79 1.14 3.13
C GLN A 381 21.42 0.56 4.50
N GLU A 382 21.73 -0.72 4.75
CA GLU A 382 21.54 -1.35 6.06
C GLU A 382 22.40 -0.70 7.15
N GLN A 383 23.65 -0.35 6.84
CA GLN A 383 24.53 0.37 7.78
C GLN A 383 24.01 1.76 8.12
N GLU A 384 23.42 2.48 7.16
CA GLU A 384 22.78 3.77 7.40
C GLU A 384 21.58 3.63 8.36
N LEU A 385 20.74 2.62 8.16
CA LEU A 385 19.62 2.34 9.05
C LEU A 385 20.09 1.97 10.47
N LEU A 386 21.16 1.19 10.60
CA LEU A 386 21.75 0.86 11.90
C LEU A 386 22.18 2.14 12.63
N PHE A 387 22.84 3.07 11.94
CA PHE A 387 23.24 4.35 12.53
C PHE A 387 22.03 5.17 13.02
N LEU A 388 20.94 5.23 12.23
CA LEU A 388 19.71 5.90 12.63
C LEU A 388 19.05 5.24 13.86
N THR A 389 19.17 3.92 13.98
CA THR A 389 18.52 3.12 15.04
C THR A 389 19.39 2.91 16.29
N GLU A 390 20.63 3.42 16.33
CA GLU A 390 21.46 3.44 17.55
C GLU A 390 20.93 4.41 18.61
N VAL A 391 20.28 5.50 18.19
CA VAL A 391 19.79 6.54 19.10
C VAL A 391 18.41 6.15 19.63
N VAL A 392 18.36 5.76 20.90
CA VAL A 392 17.09 5.44 21.57
C VAL A 392 16.38 6.73 22.00
N PRO A 393 15.22 7.07 21.41
CA PRO A 393 14.52 8.32 21.72
C PRO A 393 13.94 8.29 23.14
N ASP A 394 13.88 9.45 23.78
CA ASP A 394 13.10 9.64 24.99
C ASP A 394 11.66 9.98 24.61
N VAL A 395 10.69 9.21 25.10
CA VAL A 395 9.29 9.24 24.64
C VAL A 395 8.35 9.51 25.81
N LEU A 396 7.23 10.16 25.51
CA LEU A 396 6.07 10.33 26.39
C LEU A 396 4.86 9.61 25.79
N SER A 397 4.18 8.79 26.60
CA SER A 397 2.86 8.28 26.26
C SER A 397 1.79 9.21 26.81
N LEU A 398 0.86 9.61 25.94
CA LEU A 398 -0.16 10.61 26.20
C LEU A 398 -1.53 10.02 25.90
N LYS A 399 -2.48 10.13 26.84
CA LYS A 399 -3.91 9.95 26.53
C LYS A 399 -4.52 11.29 26.22
N ILE A 400 -5.10 11.43 25.03
CA ILE A 400 -5.82 12.62 24.60
C ILE A 400 -7.30 12.30 24.58
N SER A 401 -8.11 13.09 25.29
CA SER A 401 -9.56 12.92 25.33
C SER A 401 -10.27 14.23 25.03
N GLN A 402 -11.33 14.17 24.23
CA GLN A 402 -12.14 15.33 23.90
C GLN A 402 -13.09 15.68 25.06
N SER A 403 -13.18 16.96 25.40
CA SER A 403 -14.07 17.43 26.46
C SER A 403 -15.53 17.24 26.06
N GLY A 404 -16.34 16.72 26.97
CA GLY A 404 -17.77 16.51 26.74
C GLY A 404 -18.11 15.17 26.08
N ASP A 405 -17.11 14.39 25.69
CA ASP A 405 -17.29 13.07 25.09
C ASP A 405 -16.24 12.08 25.62
N ALA A 406 -16.65 11.22 26.55
CA ALA A 406 -15.73 10.26 27.19
C ALA A 406 -15.25 9.16 26.23
N ASP A 407 -15.98 8.95 25.13
CA ASP A 407 -15.70 7.90 24.16
C ASP A 407 -14.85 8.39 22.99
N LEU A 408 -14.43 9.66 22.97
CA LEU A 408 -13.51 10.20 21.96
C LEU A 408 -12.11 10.41 22.55
N TRP A 409 -11.23 9.44 22.30
CA TRP A 409 -9.85 9.50 22.78
C TRP A 409 -8.87 8.75 21.87
N LYS A 410 -7.60 9.18 21.93
CA LYS A 410 -6.44 8.50 21.35
C LYS A 410 -5.33 8.37 22.40
N ILE A 411 -4.54 7.30 22.35
CA ILE A 411 -3.27 7.17 23.06
C ILE A 411 -2.17 7.27 22.03
N ILE A 412 -1.24 8.19 22.26
CA ILE A 412 -0.11 8.42 21.35
C ILE A 412 1.21 8.37 22.11
N GLU A 413 2.27 8.10 21.37
CA GLU A 413 3.64 8.23 21.82
C GLU A 413 4.33 9.35 21.04
N VAL A 414 5.04 10.23 21.74
CA VAL A 414 5.73 11.38 21.14
C VAL A 414 7.15 11.51 21.67
N GLY A 415 8.09 11.91 20.80
CA GLY A 415 9.45 12.24 21.20
C GLY A 415 9.48 13.45 22.13
N GLN A 416 10.30 13.41 23.17
CA GLN A 416 10.47 14.52 24.12
C GLN A 416 11.18 15.74 23.49
N ASP A 417 11.82 15.54 22.34
CA ASP A 417 12.42 16.56 21.48
C ASP A 417 11.43 17.18 20.49
N MET A 418 10.18 16.72 20.44
CA MET A 418 9.13 17.31 19.60
C MET A 418 8.82 18.74 20.07
N ASP A 419 8.65 19.64 19.10
CA ASP A 419 8.24 21.01 19.33
C ASP A 419 6.78 21.06 19.83
N VAL A 420 6.54 21.82 20.90
CA VAL A 420 5.23 21.92 21.56
C VAL A 420 4.18 22.49 20.61
N ASN A 421 4.55 23.43 19.74
CA ASN A 421 3.64 23.98 18.76
C ASN A 421 3.30 22.97 17.68
N VAL A 422 4.26 22.17 17.20
CA VAL A 422 3.97 21.07 16.27
C VAL A 422 2.98 20.08 16.90
N LEU A 423 3.22 19.63 18.14
CA LEU A 423 2.30 18.72 18.85
C LEU A 423 0.88 19.28 18.92
N CYS A 424 0.72 20.54 19.31
CA CYS A 424 -0.60 21.14 19.47
C CYS A 424 -1.36 21.24 18.15
N ARG A 425 -0.66 21.55 17.06
CA ARG A 425 -1.24 21.60 15.71
C ARG A 425 -1.67 20.22 15.25
N ASP A 426 -0.79 19.23 15.39
CA ASP A 426 -1.08 17.85 14.98
C ASP A 426 -2.28 17.28 15.75
N LEU A 427 -2.37 17.55 17.07
CA LEU A 427 -3.52 17.14 17.88
C LEU A 427 -4.82 17.84 17.50
N CYS A 428 -4.78 19.13 17.14
CA CYS A 428 -5.98 19.80 16.61
C CYS A 428 -6.43 19.14 15.31
N GLY A 429 -5.49 18.78 14.42
CA GLY A 429 -5.80 18.12 13.15
C GLY A 429 -6.37 16.71 13.35
N ALA A 430 -5.74 15.92 14.22
CA ALA A 430 -6.15 14.55 14.52
C ALA A 430 -7.53 14.43 15.19
N PHE A 431 -8.10 15.54 15.69
CA PHE A 431 -9.46 15.60 16.24
C PHE A 431 -10.39 16.51 15.41
N ALA A 432 -10.00 16.82 14.17
CA ALA A 432 -10.74 17.68 13.24
C ALA A 432 -11.20 19.02 13.84
N LEU A 433 -10.36 19.63 14.70
CA LEU A 433 -10.64 20.92 15.32
C LEU A 433 -10.28 22.06 14.36
N GLU A 434 -11.19 23.04 14.24
CA GLU A 434 -11.00 24.22 13.38
C GLU A 434 -9.81 25.10 13.82
N ASP A 435 -9.23 25.83 12.87
CA ASP A 435 -8.16 26.83 13.06
C ASP A 435 -6.92 26.30 13.82
N MET A 436 -6.23 25.35 13.18
CA MET A 436 -4.98 24.74 13.64
C MET A 436 -3.86 25.74 14.00
N ALA A 437 -3.94 27.00 13.60
CA ALA A 437 -2.89 27.99 13.83
C ALA A 437 -3.01 28.74 15.17
N ASP A 438 -4.19 28.75 15.80
CA ASP A 438 -4.46 29.56 16.98
C ASP A 438 -5.06 28.69 18.11
N TYR A 439 -4.31 28.56 19.19
CA TYR A 439 -4.63 27.71 20.33
C TYR A 439 -4.02 28.24 21.61
N LEU A 440 -4.51 27.72 22.74
CA LEU A 440 -4.01 27.97 24.08
C LEU A 440 -3.76 26.64 24.80
N LEU A 441 -2.51 26.36 25.12
CA LEU A 441 -2.12 25.19 25.92
C LEU A 441 -1.91 25.62 27.38
N SER A 442 -2.67 25.04 28.29
CA SER A 442 -2.51 25.22 29.74
C SER A 442 -1.72 24.07 30.33
N VAL A 443 -0.56 24.38 30.91
CA VAL A 443 0.36 23.43 31.52
C VAL A 443 0.52 23.77 33.01
N PRO A 444 0.27 22.85 33.94
CA PRO A 444 0.53 23.12 35.36
C PRO A 444 2.03 23.30 35.60
N ASP A 445 2.40 24.33 36.35
CA ASP A 445 3.75 24.49 36.87
C ASP A 445 4.03 23.49 38.00
N ARG A 446 5.25 23.53 38.56
CA ARG A 446 5.65 22.64 39.66
C ARG A 446 4.80 22.78 40.94
N ASN A 447 4.05 23.87 41.07
CA ASN A 447 3.17 24.15 42.20
C ASN A 447 1.68 23.92 41.85
N GLY A 448 1.38 23.47 40.61
CA GLY A 448 0.02 23.25 40.12
C GLY A 448 -0.68 24.49 39.56
N PHE A 449 0.01 25.63 39.41
CA PHE A 449 -0.57 26.82 38.78
C PHE A 449 -0.53 26.70 37.25
N PRO A 450 -1.63 27.02 36.54
CA PRO A 450 -1.66 26.92 35.08
C PRO A 450 -0.77 28.00 34.45
N LEU A 451 0.19 27.56 33.64
CA LEU A 451 0.96 28.38 32.73
C LEU A 451 0.38 28.22 31.32
N GLU A 452 -0.08 29.31 30.76
CA GLU A 452 -0.65 29.34 29.42
C GLU A 452 0.44 29.55 28.37
N TYR A 453 0.37 28.82 27.27
CA TYR A 453 1.23 28.91 26.09
C TYR A 453 0.38 29.13 24.84
N SER A 454 0.85 29.97 23.92
CA SER A 454 0.30 30.06 22.56
C SER A 454 1.44 30.01 21.53
N ALA A 455 1.11 29.77 20.25
CA ALA A 455 2.10 29.57 19.19
C ALA A 455 3.25 30.61 19.23
N ASN A 456 2.92 31.89 19.12
CA ASN A 456 3.88 33.01 19.11
C ASN A 456 3.81 33.93 20.34
N GLY A 457 3.04 33.54 21.36
CA GLY A 457 2.62 34.44 22.44
C GLY A 457 1.43 35.33 22.03
N SER A 458 0.64 35.78 22.99
CA SER A 458 -0.57 36.59 22.78
C SER A 458 -0.81 37.51 23.98
N LYS A 459 -1.87 38.34 23.92
CA LYS A 459 -2.32 39.11 25.09
C LYS A 459 -2.79 38.22 26.24
N ARG A 460 -3.16 36.96 25.95
CA ARG A 460 -3.64 35.99 26.94
C ARG A 460 -2.50 35.12 27.50
N SER A 461 -1.49 34.82 26.68
CA SER A 461 -0.32 34.03 27.07
C SER A 461 0.99 34.75 26.71
N LEU A 462 1.82 35.02 27.72
CA LEU A 462 3.16 35.55 27.48
C LEU A 462 4.15 34.47 27.01
N ASN A 463 3.84 33.19 27.22
CA ASN A 463 4.74 32.09 26.88
C ASN A 463 4.53 31.64 25.44
N LYS A 464 5.64 31.39 24.74
CA LYS A 464 5.63 30.90 23.37
C LYS A 464 5.82 29.39 23.36
N ALA A 465 5.02 28.70 22.54
CA ALA A 465 5.17 27.27 22.28
C ALA A 465 6.15 26.99 21.14
N ASN A 466 6.22 27.88 20.14
CA ASN A 466 7.12 27.72 19.00
C ASN A 466 8.59 27.80 19.43
N GLY A 467 9.39 26.81 19.03
CA GLY A 467 10.80 26.64 19.40
C GLY A 467 11.00 26.08 20.81
N LYS A 468 9.92 25.68 21.49
CA LYS A 468 9.97 25.06 22.82
C LYS A 468 9.79 23.56 22.66
N MET A 469 10.66 22.76 23.27
CA MET A 469 10.56 21.30 23.21
C MET A 469 9.75 20.74 24.37
N LEU A 470 9.11 19.58 24.20
CA LEU A 470 8.31 18.93 25.26
C LEU A 470 9.12 18.66 26.53
N GLN A 471 10.39 18.27 26.41
CA GLN A 471 11.29 18.05 27.55
C GLN A 471 11.51 19.29 28.42
N GLU A 472 11.25 20.50 27.89
CA GLU A 472 11.40 21.75 28.63
C GLU A 472 10.17 22.09 29.48
N LEU A 473 9.07 21.35 29.31
CA LEU A 473 7.89 21.45 30.15
C LEU A 473 8.04 20.57 31.42
N PRO A 474 7.47 20.97 32.57
CA PRO A 474 7.56 20.21 33.81
C PRO A 474 6.62 19.00 33.81
N LEU A 475 6.80 18.07 32.87
CA LEU A 475 5.92 16.92 32.67
C LEU A 475 6.38 15.71 33.48
N SER A 476 5.49 15.21 34.35
CA SER A 476 5.60 13.92 35.03
C SER A 476 4.40 13.04 34.72
N VAL A 477 4.51 11.73 34.96
CA VAL A 477 3.37 10.81 34.90
C VAL A 477 2.23 11.35 35.78
N GLY A 478 1.01 11.30 35.25
CA GLY A 478 -0.20 11.86 35.86
C GLY A 478 -0.41 13.37 35.62
N THR A 479 0.55 14.08 35.00
CA THR A 479 0.35 15.49 34.63
C THR A 479 -0.77 15.58 33.60
N THR A 480 -1.70 16.51 33.82
CA THR A 480 -2.78 16.80 32.87
C THR A 480 -2.56 18.19 32.28
N LEU A 481 -2.54 18.29 30.95
CA LEU A 481 -2.55 19.53 30.18
C LEU A 481 -3.93 19.72 29.54
N LEU A 482 -4.29 20.98 29.28
CA LEU A 482 -5.53 21.32 28.60
C LEU A 482 -5.22 22.16 27.36
N LEU A 483 -5.62 21.67 26.19
CA LEU A 483 -5.44 22.33 24.91
C LEU A 483 -6.79 22.91 24.44
N TYR A 484 -6.85 24.23 24.30
CA TYR A 484 -8.03 24.96 23.87
C TYR A 484 -7.79 25.58 22.48
N PRO A 485 -8.53 25.17 21.43
CA PRO A 485 -8.58 25.94 20.19
C PRO A 485 -9.27 27.30 20.46
N THR A 486 -8.74 28.41 19.94
CA THR A 486 -9.10 29.76 20.43
C THR A 486 -10.55 30.18 20.17
N HIS A 487 -11.28 29.50 19.28
CA HIS A 487 -12.66 29.84 18.91
C HIS A 487 -13.75 29.04 19.64
N SER A 488 -13.41 28.04 20.46
CA SER A 488 -14.38 27.33 21.29
C SER A 488 -13.87 27.12 22.72
N ARG A 489 -14.55 27.71 23.71
CA ARG A 489 -14.34 27.35 25.12
C ARG A 489 -15.10 26.09 25.54
N ALA A 490 -15.99 25.59 24.69
CA ALA A 490 -16.83 24.44 24.99
C ALA A 490 -16.17 23.11 24.62
N ALA A 491 -15.24 23.13 23.66
CA ALA A 491 -14.47 21.97 23.23
C ALA A 491 -12.98 22.20 23.49
N TYR A 492 -12.37 21.32 24.27
CA TYR A 492 -10.93 21.28 24.53
C TYR A 492 -10.44 19.84 24.55
N LEU A 493 -9.13 19.65 24.36
CA LEU A 493 -8.49 18.35 24.50
C LEU A 493 -7.82 18.28 25.87
N ARG A 494 -8.07 17.19 26.60
CA ARG A 494 -7.37 16.85 27.83
C ARG A 494 -6.23 15.89 27.49
N LEU A 495 -5.00 16.28 27.80
CA LEU A 495 -3.81 15.46 27.57
C LEU A 495 -3.29 14.97 28.92
N GLU A 496 -3.29 13.67 29.16
CA GLU A 496 -2.78 13.04 30.37
C GLU A 496 -1.48 12.28 30.07
N ILE A 497 -0.40 12.59 30.81
CA ILE A 497 0.86 11.85 30.71
C ILE A 497 0.69 10.49 31.37
N LEU A 498 0.66 9.42 30.58
CA LEU A 498 0.55 8.05 31.08
C LEU A 498 1.90 7.50 31.50
N GLU A 499 2.89 7.63 30.61
CA GLU A 499 4.23 7.05 30.79
C GLU A 499 5.31 7.99 30.27
N LYS A 500 6.52 7.82 30.81
CA LYS A 500 7.73 8.55 30.41
C LYS A 500 8.90 7.59 30.46
N GLY A 501 9.59 7.42 29.34
CA GLY A 501 10.67 6.44 29.26
C GLY A 501 11.44 6.48 27.95
N LYS A 502 12.19 5.40 27.70
CA LYS A 502 12.88 5.16 26.44
C LYS A 502 11.91 4.51 25.45
N GLY A 503 11.85 5.06 24.24
CA GLY A 503 11.12 4.49 23.13
C GLY A 503 11.88 3.35 22.45
N ASN A 504 11.38 2.95 21.29
CA ASN A 504 12.02 1.96 20.42
C ASN A 504 12.59 2.68 19.20
N PRO A 505 13.91 2.59 18.93
CA PRO A 505 14.53 3.30 17.81
C PRO A 505 14.03 2.81 16.43
N TYR A 506 13.43 1.62 16.37
CA TYR A 506 12.84 1.08 15.15
C TYR A 506 11.43 1.61 14.86
N LEU A 507 10.88 2.46 15.74
CA LEU A 507 9.56 3.07 15.60
C LEU A 507 9.68 4.55 15.24
N MET A 508 8.80 5.02 14.37
CA MET A 508 8.65 6.45 14.07
C MET A 508 7.71 7.11 15.08
N TYR A 509 8.06 8.33 15.50
CA TYR A 509 7.28 9.16 16.42
C TYR A 509 7.00 10.53 15.76
N PRO A 510 5.85 11.17 16.02
CA PRO A 510 4.75 10.70 16.87
C PRO A 510 3.97 9.55 16.24
N ARG A 511 3.33 8.71 17.06
CA ARG A 511 2.49 7.61 16.59
C ARG A 511 1.29 7.35 17.49
N VAL A 512 0.21 6.83 16.91
CA VAL A 512 -0.96 6.34 17.65
C VAL A 512 -0.71 4.89 18.06
N THR A 513 -0.93 4.56 19.33
CA THR A 513 -0.82 3.19 19.86
C THR A 513 -2.17 2.55 20.12
N GLU A 514 -3.19 3.37 20.39
CA GLU A 514 -4.56 2.92 20.65
C GLU A 514 -5.54 4.06 20.41
N GLN A 515 -6.78 3.76 20.03
CA GLN A 515 -7.85 4.75 19.96
C GLN A 515 -9.21 4.13 20.26
N SER A 516 -10.18 4.98 20.61
CA SER A 516 -11.52 4.51 20.95
C SER A 516 -12.28 3.98 19.73
N PRO A 517 -13.22 3.02 19.91
CA PRO A 517 -14.06 2.53 18.81
C PRO A 517 -14.81 3.65 18.08
N LYS A 518 -15.26 4.66 18.82
CA LYS A 518 -15.95 5.82 18.26
C LYS A 518 -15.02 6.68 17.39
N MET A 519 -13.75 6.81 17.74
CA MET A 519 -12.77 7.51 16.89
C MET A 519 -12.53 6.72 15.60
N ILE A 520 -12.37 5.39 15.72
CA ILE A 520 -12.20 4.49 14.57
C ILE A 520 -13.38 4.64 13.59
N GLU A 521 -14.62 4.61 14.09
CA GLU A 521 -15.80 4.75 13.23
C GLU A 521 -15.86 6.11 12.50
N LEU A 522 -15.50 7.20 13.18
CA LEU A 522 -15.46 8.53 12.56
C LEU A 522 -14.42 8.61 11.45
N GLU A 523 -13.24 8.02 11.68
CA GLU A 523 -12.12 8.05 10.74
C GLU A 523 -12.32 7.08 9.56
N LYS A 524 -13.03 5.97 9.77
CA LYS A 524 -13.40 5.03 8.71
C LYS A 524 -14.34 5.62 7.67
N MET A 525 -15.19 6.59 8.03
CA MET A 525 -16.13 7.20 7.08
C MET A 525 -15.46 8.07 6.02
N ASP A 526 -14.24 8.56 6.28
CA ASP A 526 -13.52 9.46 5.37
C ASP A 526 -12.60 8.71 4.38
N GLU A 527 -12.33 7.43 4.62
CA GLU A 527 -11.53 6.59 3.73
C GLU A 527 -12.41 5.76 2.80
N LEU A 528 -12.79 6.36 1.65
CA LEU A 528 -13.39 5.66 0.52
C LEU A 528 -12.54 4.45 0.10
N PHE A 529 -13.01 3.24 0.44
CA PHE A 529 -12.52 1.96 -0.08
C PHE A 529 -13.61 0.93 -0.25
#